data_AF-A0A0A2JVG2-F1
#
_entry.id   AF-A0A0A2JVG2-F1
#
_cell.length_a   1.000
_cell.length_b   1.000
_cell.length_c   1.000
_cell.angle_alpha   90.00
_cell.angle_beta   90.00
_cell.angle_gamma   90.00
#
_symmetry.space_group_name_H-M   'P 1'
#
loop_
_entity.id
_entity.type
_entity.pdbx_description
1 polymer ?
#
loop_
_entity_poly.entity_id
_entity_poly.type
_entity_poly.pdbx_seq_one_letter_code
_entity_poly.pdbx_strand_id
1 'polypeptide(L)'
;MSASYADHEIINLYIQKVKRGCKEDKVDHMWTQILRFYFPLQQGYGLEREPYTSETTQARANIVVTNVRENSINKVLFVECKALKYKNATLTKWGQTKVQLENNMRNWSGRQPNSPLYAITVIGRQARFFTMAAGSTNLVDFGAEDEILSVKDDAVRVQQLLLRMEALVSQNM
;
A
#
# COMPACT_ATOMS: atom_id res chain seq x y z
N MET A 1 6.26 -24.09 0.38
CA MET A 1 6.40 -22.65 0.73
C MET A 1 6.10 -21.85 -0.53
N SER A 2 5.20 -20.86 -0.48
CA SER A 2 5.00 -19.97 -1.63
C SER A 2 6.26 -19.12 -1.83
N ALA A 3 6.66 -18.90 -3.08
CA ALA A 3 7.79 -18.00 -3.38
C ALA A 3 7.53 -16.60 -2.79
N SER A 4 8.58 -15.98 -2.24
CA SER A 4 8.52 -14.60 -1.78
C SER A 4 8.64 -13.63 -2.94
N TYR A 5 8.09 -12.42 -2.81
CA TYR A 5 8.37 -11.35 -3.78
C TYR A 5 9.88 -11.09 -3.90
N ALA A 6 10.64 -11.33 -2.83
CA ALA A 6 12.08 -11.16 -2.79
C ALA A 6 12.84 -12.27 -3.54
N ASP A 7 12.17 -13.34 -3.99
CA ASP A 7 12.77 -14.37 -4.83
C ASP A 7 12.64 -14.04 -6.33
N HIS A 8 11.78 -13.07 -6.68
CA HIS A 8 11.60 -12.64 -8.06
C HIS A 8 12.67 -11.64 -8.49
N GLU A 9 13.49 -12.02 -9.47
CA GLU A 9 14.60 -11.21 -9.99
C GLU A 9 14.16 -9.78 -10.36
N ILE A 10 13.04 -9.64 -11.06
CA ILE A 10 12.54 -8.32 -11.46
C ILE A 10 12.21 -7.43 -10.26
N ILE A 11 11.58 -7.98 -9.21
CA ILE A 11 11.22 -7.23 -8.00
C ILE A 11 12.49 -6.83 -7.25
N ASN A 12 13.46 -7.74 -7.13
CA ASN A 12 14.76 -7.44 -6.54
C ASN A 12 15.49 -6.30 -7.26
N LEU A 13 15.45 -6.26 -8.59
CA LEU A 13 16.04 -5.15 -9.34
C LEU A 13 15.36 -3.81 -9.02
N TYR A 14 14.06 -3.78 -8.79
CA TYR A 14 13.38 -2.57 -8.33
C TYR A 14 13.75 -2.19 -6.90
N ILE A 15 13.84 -3.16 -5.98
CA ILE A 15 14.30 -2.91 -4.60
C ILE A 15 15.70 -2.28 -4.61
N GLN A 16 16.62 -2.79 -5.44
CA GLN A 16 17.98 -2.26 -5.57
C GLN A 16 18.04 -0.84 -6.16
N LYS A 17 17.06 -0.45 -6.96
CA LYS A 17 16.95 0.91 -7.54
C LYS A 17 16.51 1.95 -6.51
N VAL A 18 15.88 1.53 -5.41
CA VAL A 18 15.46 2.45 -4.33
C VAL A 18 16.64 2.73 -3.40
N LYS A 19 17.38 3.78 -3.77
CA LYS A 19 18.54 4.31 -3.03
C LYS A 19 18.20 5.66 -2.40
N ARG A 20 19.01 6.09 -1.43
CA ARG A 20 18.91 7.43 -0.84
C ARG A 20 19.00 8.49 -1.95
N GLY A 21 18.11 9.48 -1.90
CA GLY A 21 18.05 10.56 -2.89
C GLY A 21 17.46 10.15 -4.25
N CYS A 22 16.91 8.93 -4.38
CA CYS A 22 16.15 8.57 -5.57
C CYS A 22 14.88 9.43 -5.69
N LYS A 23 14.33 9.49 -6.90
CA LYS A 23 13.03 10.09 -7.16
C LYS A 23 11.91 9.17 -6.62
N GLU A 24 10.79 9.78 -6.27
CA GLU A 24 9.61 9.08 -5.70
C GLU A 24 9.09 7.99 -6.64
N ASP A 25 9.17 8.19 -7.97
CA ASP A 25 8.79 7.21 -8.99
C ASP A 25 9.50 5.85 -8.81
N LYS A 26 10.71 5.81 -8.24
CA LYS A 26 11.41 4.54 -7.98
C LYS A 26 10.76 3.74 -6.86
N VAL A 27 10.24 4.44 -5.85
CA VAL A 27 9.48 3.83 -4.75
C VAL A 27 8.14 3.31 -5.28
N ASP A 28 7.45 4.12 -6.09
CA ASP A 28 6.20 3.74 -6.74
C ASP A 28 6.36 2.50 -7.61
N HIS A 29 7.40 2.47 -8.46
CA HIS A 29 7.64 1.33 -9.33
C HIS A 29 7.95 0.05 -8.54
N MET A 30 8.73 0.15 -7.45
CA MET A 30 9.02 -0.97 -6.56
C MET A 30 7.73 -1.54 -5.96
N TRP A 31 6.89 -0.70 -5.37
CA TRP A 31 5.63 -1.16 -4.78
C TRP A 31 4.62 -1.63 -5.82
N THR A 32 4.60 -1.03 -7.00
CA THR A 32 3.75 -1.51 -8.10
C THR A 32 4.09 -2.97 -8.46
N GLN A 33 5.38 -3.34 -8.51
CA GLN A 33 5.76 -4.73 -8.82
C GLN A 33 5.49 -5.67 -7.66
N ILE A 34 5.74 -5.26 -6.41
CA ILE A 34 5.43 -6.06 -5.22
C ILE A 34 3.93 -6.33 -5.15
N LEU A 35 3.08 -5.31 -5.31
CA LEU A 35 1.63 -5.47 -5.25
C LEU A 35 1.10 -6.30 -6.42
N ARG A 36 1.67 -6.18 -7.62
CA ARG A 36 1.26 -7.01 -8.77
C ARG A 36 1.46 -8.50 -8.53
N PHE A 37 2.45 -8.86 -7.72
CA PHE A 37 2.69 -10.25 -7.33
C PHE A 37 1.61 -10.80 -6.40
N TYR A 38 1.13 -9.97 -5.45
CA TYR A 38 0.12 -10.39 -4.46
C TYR A 38 -1.32 -10.16 -4.90
N PHE A 39 -1.57 -9.20 -5.79
CA PHE A 39 -2.89 -8.81 -6.28
C PHE A 39 -2.91 -8.92 -7.82
N PRO A 40 -2.85 -10.14 -8.38
CA PRO A 40 -2.75 -10.34 -9.82
C PRO A 40 -4.10 -10.14 -10.51
N LEU A 41 -4.05 -9.67 -11.76
CA LEU A 41 -5.25 -9.45 -12.60
C LEU A 41 -6.08 -10.74 -12.77
N GLN A 42 -5.41 -11.90 -12.83
CA GLN A 42 -6.04 -13.22 -12.96
C GLN A 42 -6.93 -13.57 -11.77
N GLN A 43 -6.76 -12.90 -10.62
CA GLN A 43 -7.59 -13.05 -9.43
C GLN A 43 -8.63 -11.92 -9.30
N GLY A 44 -8.82 -11.11 -10.34
CA GLY A 44 -9.82 -10.03 -10.35
C GLY A 44 -9.35 -8.71 -9.74
N TYR A 45 -8.05 -8.56 -9.51
CA TYR A 45 -7.48 -7.32 -8.98
C TYR A 45 -7.02 -6.35 -10.08
N GLY A 46 -7.20 -5.06 -9.82
CA GLY A 46 -6.62 -3.97 -10.60
C GLY A 46 -5.54 -3.23 -9.82
N LEU A 47 -4.61 -2.61 -10.55
CA LEU A 47 -3.60 -1.70 -9.99
C LEU A 47 -3.67 -0.37 -10.71
N GLU A 48 -4.06 0.67 -9.98
CA GLU A 48 -4.13 2.04 -10.46
C GLU A 48 -2.95 2.84 -9.94
N ARG A 49 -2.25 3.57 -10.83
CA ARG A 49 -1.18 4.51 -10.45
C ARG A 49 -1.70 5.93 -10.48
N GLU A 50 -1.38 6.70 -9.45
CA GLU A 50 -1.83 8.08 -9.27
C GLU A 50 -3.35 8.29 -9.42
N PRO A 51 -4.24 7.36 -9.00
CA PRO A 51 -5.66 7.57 -9.18
C PRO A 51 -6.19 8.66 -8.27
N TYR A 52 -7.20 9.37 -8.75
CA TYR A 52 -8.00 10.26 -7.91
C TYR A 52 -8.71 9.47 -6.80
N THR A 53 -8.73 10.06 -5.61
CA THR A 53 -9.32 9.44 -4.41
C THR A 53 -10.82 9.62 -4.33
N SER A 54 -11.37 10.57 -5.08
CA SER A 54 -12.80 10.74 -5.35
C SER A 54 -13.00 11.52 -6.65
N GLU A 55 -14.23 11.59 -7.15
CA GLU A 55 -14.58 12.44 -8.31
C GLU A 55 -14.61 13.94 -7.97
N THR A 56 -14.69 14.27 -6.68
CA THR A 56 -14.86 15.64 -6.18
C THR A 56 -13.56 16.29 -5.73
N THR A 57 -12.46 15.54 -5.67
CA THR A 57 -11.17 16.04 -5.20
C THR A 57 -10.09 15.78 -6.25
N GLN A 58 -9.09 16.67 -6.31
CA GLN A 58 -7.88 16.44 -7.10
C GLN A 58 -6.80 15.66 -6.32
N ALA A 59 -7.14 15.18 -5.12
CA ALA A 59 -6.22 14.40 -4.30
C ALA A 59 -6.00 13.02 -4.94
N ARG A 60 -4.72 12.63 -5.05
CA ARG A 60 -4.28 11.37 -5.65
C ARG A 60 -3.51 10.55 -4.62
N ALA A 61 -3.73 9.25 -4.62
CA ALA A 61 -2.86 8.29 -3.95
C ALA A 61 -1.76 7.83 -4.92
N ASN A 62 -0.59 7.39 -4.46
CA ASN A 62 0.45 6.92 -5.39
C ASN A 62 0.02 5.63 -6.11
N ILE A 63 -0.52 4.67 -5.36
CA ILE A 63 -1.00 3.39 -5.89
C ILE A 63 -2.28 2.99 -5.18
N VAL A 64 -3.25 2.44 -5.91
CA VAL A 64 -4.42 1.78 -5.35
C VAL A 64 -4.57 0.39 -5.94
N VAL A 65 -4.80 -0.60 -5.08
CA VAL A 65 -5.33 -1.90 -5.50
C VAL A 65 -6.85 -1.81 -5.53
N THR A 66 -7.43 -2.28 -6.62
CA THR A 66 -8.86 -2.42 -6.79
C THR A 66 -9.25 -3.87 -6.97
N ASN A 67 -10.52 -4.18 -6.74
CA ASN A 67 -11.14 -5.44 -7.15
C ASN A 67 -12.52 -5.18 -7.76
N VAL A 68 -13.11 -6.22 -8.34
CA VAL A 68 -14.50 -6.18 -8.82
C VAL A 68 -15.40 -6.83 -7.78
N ARG A 69 -16.42 -6.09 -7.33
CA ARG A 69 -17.49 -6.60 -6.47
C ARG A 69 -18.82 -6.03 -6.93
N GLU A 70 -19.84 -6.89 -7.05
CA GLU A 70 -21.19 -6.50 -7.50
C GLU A 70 -21.19 -5.67 -8.80
N ASN A 71 -20.37 -6.08 -9.79
CA ASN A 71 -20.17 -5.37 -11.08
C ASN A 71 -19.62 -3.94 -10.97
N SER A 72 -18.97 -3.59 -9.85
CA SER A 72 -18.35 -2.29 -9.63
C SER A 72 -16.87 -2.41 -9.23
N ILE A 73 -16.07 -1.41 -9.61
CA ILE A 73 -14.66 -1.31 -9.20
C ILE A 73 -14.61 -0.73 -7.79
N ASN A 74 -13.98 -1.48 -6.90
CA ASN A 74 -13.87 -1.17 -5.48
C ASN A 74 -12.40 -0.97 -5.12
N LYS A 75 -12.05 0.12 -4.42
CA LYS A 75 -10.68 0.37 -3.94
C LYS A 75 -10.49 -0.31 -2.60
N VAL A 76 -9.48 -1.17 -2.47
CA VAL A 76 -9.31 -2.04 -1.29
C VAL A 76 -8.02 -1.81 -0.54
N LEU A 77 -6.96 -1.35 -1.22
CA LEU A 77 -5.67 -1.05 -0.61
C LEU A 77 -5.09 0.24 -1.20
N PHE A 78 -4.78 1.21 -0.34
CA PHE A 78 -4.14 2.48 -0.71
C PHE A 78 -2.66 2.47 -0.31
N VAL A 79 -1.79 2.96 -1.19
CA VAL A 79 -0.36 3.09 -0.88
C VAL A 79 0.11 4.51 -1.13
N GLU A 80 0.72 5.09 -0.09
CA GLU A 80 1.37 6.40 -0.16
C GLU A 80 2.89 6.20 -0.07
N CYS A 81 3.59 6.60 -1.13
CA CYS A 81 5.02 6.43 -1.31
C CYS A 81 5.74 7.78 -1.16
N LYS A 82 6.89 7.77 -0.47
CA LYS A 82 7.79 8.91 -0.39
C LYS A 82 9.23 8.48 -0.63
N ALA A 83 9.98 9.32 -1.33
CA ALA A 83 11.43 9.13 -1.45
C ALA A 83 12.14 9.38 -0.11
N LEU A 84 13.15 8.56 0.19
CA LEU A 84 14.05 8.77 1.33
C LEU A 84 15.17 9.75 0.96
N LYS A 85 15.07 11.00 1.41
CA LYS A 85 16.06 12.06 1.14
C LYS A 85 17.28 12.00 2.08
N TYR A 86 17.06 11.66 3.36
CA TYR A 86 18.09 11.65 4.41
C TYR A 86 18.48 10.22 4.79
N LYS A 87 19.32 10.07 5.83
CA LYS A 87 19.75 8.75 6.32
C LYS A 87 18.56 7.89 6.77
N ASN A 88 17.67 8.50 7.56
CA ASN A 88 16.46 7.89 8.08
C ASN A 88 15.26 8.81 7.84
N ALA A 89 14.07 8.24 7.74
CA ALA A 89 12.83 9.00 7.79
C ALA A 89 12.62 9.54 9.21
N THR A 90 12.17 10.78 9.34
CA THR A 90 11.83 11.36 10.65
C THR A 90 10.43 10.91 11.08
N LEU A 91 10.16 10.91 12.39
CA LEU A 91 8.81 10.67 12.91
C LEU A 91 7.79 11.63 12.29
N THR A 92 8.16 12.90 12.12
CA THR A 92 7.33 13.90 11.43
C THR A 92 7.00 13.47 10.00
N LYS A 93 7.97 12.91 9.25
CA LYS A 93 7.73 12.49 7.87
C LYS A 93 6.79 11.28 7.82
N TRP A 94 6.92 10.33 8.73
CA TRP A 94 5.96 9.23 8.88
C TRP A 94 4.57 9.73 9.21
N GLY A 95 4.45 10.64 10.20
CA GLY A 95 3.17 11.24 10.59
C GLY A 95 2.49 11.98 9.44
N GLN A 96 3.23 12.80 8.68
CA GLN A 96 2.71 13.49 7.49
C GLN A 96 2.23 12.51 6.41
N THR A 97 3.00 11.45 6.17
CA THR A 97 2.64 10.43 5.16
C THR A 97 1.40 9.64 5.60
N LYS A 98 1.28 9.32 6.90
CA LYS A 98 0.10 8.68 7.49
C LYS A 98 -1.15 9.56 7.34
N VAL A 99 -1.05 10.85 7.66
CA VAL A 99 -2.17 11.80 7.52
C VAL A 99 -2.61 11.93 6.06
N GLN A 100 -1.68 11.99 5.11
CA GLN A 100 -2.01 12.02 3.69
C GLN A 100 -2.76 10.74 3.26
N LEU A 101 -2.27 9.58 3.67
CA LEU A 101 -2.91 8.28 3.39
C LEU A 101 -4.31 8.19 4.01
N GLU A 102 -4.46 8.61 5.26
CA GLU A 102 -5.74 8.63 5.97
C GLU A 102 -6.76 9.53 5.28
N ASN A 103 -6.35 10.73 4.85
CA ASN A 103 -7.22 11.63 4.08
C ASN A 103 -7.64 11.02 2.73
N ASN A 104 -6.71 10.40 2.02
CA ASN A 104 -7.00 9.70 0.76
C ASN A 104 -8.04 8.59 0.96
N MET A 105 -7.94 7.83 2.05
CA MET A 105 -8.91 6.77 2.38
C MET A 105 -10.26 7.34 2.83
N ARG A 106 -10.29 8.41 3.63
CA ARG A 106 -11.54 9.08 4.05
C ARG A 106 -12.34 9.61 2.87
N ASN A 107 -11.66 10.13 1.84
CA ASN A 107 -12.33 10.58 0.61
C ASN A 107 -13.06 9.44 -0.12
N TRP A 108 -12.63 8.20 0.08
CA TRP A 108 -13.21 7.01 -0.53
C TRP A 108 -14.15 6.24 0.40
N SER A 109 -13.88 6.19 1.71
CA SER A 109 -14.58 5.30 2.66
C SER A 109 -16.09 5.53 2.72
N GLY A 110 -16.57 6.75 2.49
CA GLY A 110 -18.01 7.04 2.37
C GLY A 110 -18.71 6.33 1.21
N ARG A 111 -17.96 5.87 0.19
CA ARG A 111 -18.49 5.08 -0.94
C ARG A 111 -18.48 3.57 -0.67
N GLN A 112 -17.82 3.13 0.40
CA GLN A 112 -17.75 1.73 0.82
C GLN A 112 -17.91 1.59 2.35
N PRO A 113 -19.04 2.05 2.91
CA PRO A 113 -19.22 2.12 4.37
C PRO A 113 -19.15 0.76 5.06
N ASN A 114 -19.40 -0.34 4.32
CA ASN A 114 -19.50 -1.69 4.86
C ASN A 114 -18.24 -2.54 4.67
N SER A 115 -17.16 -1.99 4.11
CA SER A 115 -15.92 -2.74 3.85
C SER A 115 -14.72 -2.07 4.51
N PRO A 116 -13.83 -2.83 5.18
CA PRO A 116 -12.58 -2.27 5.65
C PRO A 116 -11.69 -1.88 4.46
N LEU A 117 -10.86 -0.86 4.67
CA LEU A 117 -9.82 -0.47 3.74
C LEU A 117 -8.46 -0.81 4.33
N TYR A 118 -7.52 -1.20 3.48
CA TYR A 118 -6.13 -1.45 3.86
C TYR A 118 -5.23 -0.34 3.35
N ALA A 119 -4.09 -0.16 4.01
CA ALA A 119 -3.20 0.92 3.67
C ALA A 119 -1.73 0.58 3.93
N ILE A 120 -0.85 1.16 3.12
CA ILE A 120 0.60 1.08 3.32
C ILE A 120 1.19 2.48 3.16
N THR A 121 1.97 2.93 4.14
CA THR A 121 2.88 4.06 3.92
C THR A 121 4.27 3.53 3.64
N VAL A 122 4.97 4.15 2.69
CA VAL A 122 6.30 3.74 2.27
C VAL A 122 7.22 4.95 2.27
N ILE A 123 8.39 4.81 2.89
CA ILE A 123 9.47 5.78 2.75
C ILE A 123 10.75 5.07 2.32
N GLY A 124 11.14 5.25 1.06
CA GLY A 124 12.26 4.51 0.46
C GLY A 124 11.99 3.00 0.46
N ARG A 125 12.81 2.23 1.19
CA ARG A 125 12.67 0.77 1.33
C ARG A 125 11.98 0.37 2.64
N GLN A 126 11.43 1.31 3.39
CA GLN A 126 10.73 1.03 4.63
C GLN A 126 9.23 1.18 4.43
N ALA A 127 8.44 0.36 5.11
CA ALA A 127 6.99 0.41 5.05
C ALA A 127 6.34 0.22 6.42
N ARG A 128 5.15 0.81 6.56
CA ARG A 128 4.20 0.59 7.66
C ARG A 128 2.85 0.21 7.07
N PHE A 129 2.17 -0.72 7.73
CA PHE A 129 0.90 -1.30 7.28
C PHE A 129 -0.23 -0.85 8.19
N PHE A 130 -1.40 -0.60 7.62
CA PHE A 130 -2.55 -0.08 8.33
C PHE A 130 -3.87 -0.65 7.83
N THR A 131 -4.91 -0.45 8.62
CA THR A 131 -6.30 -0.68 8.24
C THR A 131 -7.20 0.44 8.75
N MET A 132 -8.29 0.66 8.04
CA MET A 132 -9.42 1.49 8.44
C MET A 132 -10.65 0.59 8.45
N ALA A 133 -11.23 0.37 9.63
CA ALA A 133 -12.42 -0.44 9.76
C ALA A 133 -13.61 0.16 8.98
N ALA A 134 -14.57 -0.69 8.60
CA ALA A 134 -15.82 -0.26 7.97
C ALA A 134 -16.50 0.84 8.81
N GLY A 135 -16.90 1.94 8.16
CA GLY A 135 -17.51 3.12 8.80
C GLY A 135 -16.57 3.96 9.67
N SER A 136 -15.30 3.57 9.84
CA SER A 136 -14.31 4.35 10.58
C SER A 136 -13.69 5.43 9.70
N THR A 137 -13.18 6.48 10.34
CA THR A 137 -12.32 7.49 9.73
C THR A 137 -10.88 7.39 10.21
N ASN A 138 -10.60 6.51 11.18
CA ASN A 138 -9.30 6.42 11.83
C ASN A 138 -8.45 5.29 11.25
N LEU A 139 -7.18 5.60 10.98
CA LEU A 139 -6.20 4.64 10.51
C LEU A 139 -5.41 4.02 11.68
N VAL A 140 -5.50 2.69 11.83
CA VAL A 140 -4.81 1.91 12.88
C VAL A 140 -3.75 1.00 12.28
N ASP A 141 -2.70 0.67 13.05
CA ASP A 141 -1.64 -0.23 12.58
C ASP A 141 -2.21 -1.62 12.24
N PHE A 142 -1.75 -2.18 11.13
CA PHE A 142 -2.04 -3.54 10.69
C PHE A 142 -0.78 -4.38 10.86
N GLY A 143 -0.64 -5.01 12.02
CA GLY A 143 0.60 -5.65 12.44
C GLY A 143 0.89 -5.33 13.91
N ALA A 144 2.17 -5.21 14.24
CA ALA A 144 2.57 -4.67 15.54
C ALA A 144 2.47 -3.13 15.54
N GLU A 145 2.25 -2.55 16.73
CA GLU A 145 2.16 -1.10 16.91
C GLU A 145 3.46 -0.42 16.48
N ASP A 146 3.34 0.67 15.71
CA ASP A 146 4.48 1.43 15.17
C ASP A 146 5.55 0.61 14.41
N GLU A 147 5.19 -0.58 13.92
CA GLU A 147 6.09 -1.50 13.21
C GLU A 147 6.56 -0.90 11.87
N ILE A 148 7.86 -0.63 11.75
CA ILE A 148 8.52 -0.21 10.50
C ILE A 148 9.31 -1.38 9.95
N LEU A 149 9.00 -1.80 8.73
CA LEU A 149 9.61 -2.96 8.08
C LEU A 149 10.47 -2.56 6.89
N SER A 150 11.70 -3.09 6.82
CA SER A 150 12.52 -3.07 5.62
C SER A 150 11.95 -4.05 4.59
N VAL A 151 11.59 -3.54 3.41
CA VAL A 151 11.14 -4.34 2.27
C VAL A 151 12.19 -5.39 1.85
N LYS A 152 13.46 -5.22 2.20
CA LYS A 152 14.47 -6.25 1.92
C LYS A 152 14.71 -7.15 3.13
N ASP A 153 15.00 -6.54 4.27
CA ASP A 153 15.54 -7.27 5.41
C ASP A 153 14.42 -7.99 6.20
N ASP A 154 13.20 -7.48 6.14
CA ASP A 154 12.01 -8.03 6.79
C ASP A 154 11.04 -8.67 5.77
N ALA A 155 11.55 -9.17 4.65
CA ALA A 155 10.72 -9.60 3.51
C ALA A 155 9.68 -10.67 3.86
N VAL A 156 10.02 -11.60 4.76
CA VAL A 156 9.09 -12.62 5.25
C VAL A 156 7.91 -11.99 5.98
N ARG A 157 8.17 -10.99 6.83
CA ARG A 157 7.13 -10.29 7.59
C ARG A 157 6.24 -9.43 6.67
N VAL A 158 6.86 -8.73 5.72
CA VAL A 158 6.14 -7.98 4.68
C VAL A 158 5.22 -8.90 3.87
N GLN A 159 5.72 -10.07 3.45
CA GLN A 159 4.92 -11.08 2.74
C GLN A 159 3.74 -11.57 3.58
N GLN A 160 3.95 -11.88 4.87
CA GLN A 160 2.87 -12.30 5.76
C GLN A 160 1.75 -11.26 5.86
N LEU A 161 2.10 -9.97 5.97
CA LEU A 161 1.11 -8.89 6.04
C LEU A 161 0.36 -8.72 4.71
N LEU A 162 1.05 -8.80 3.57
CA LEU A 162 0.43 -8.70 2.25
C LEU A 162 -0.51 -9.88 1.97
N LEU A 163 -0.10 -11.11 2.27
CA LEU A 163 -0.97 -12.30 2.15
C LEU A 163 -2.18 -12.21 3.08
N ARG A 164 -2.01 -11.67 4.30
CA ARG A 164 -3.12 -11.47 5.23
C ARG A 164 -4.11 -10.41 4.70
N MET A 165 -3.62 -9.31 4.13
CA MET A 165 -4.48 -8.29 3.50
C MET A 165 -5.24 -8.88 2.33
N GLU A 166 -4.56 -9.61 1.43
CA GLU A 166 -5.19 -10.28 0.28
C GLU A 166 -6.30 -11.24 0.74
N ALA A 167 -6.01 -12.12 1.71
CA ALA A 167 -7.00 -13.07 2.21
C ALA A 167 -8.24 -12.38 2.80
N LEU A 168 -8.06 -11.27 3.52
CA LEU A 168 -9.17 -10.50 4.08
C LEU A 168 -9.95 -9.75 3.01
N VAL A 169 -9.29 -9.24 1.96
CA VAL A 169 -9.96 -8.62 0.82
C VAL A 169 -10.79 -9.67 0.08
N SER A 170 -10.22 -10.84 -0.18
CA SER A 170 -10.88 -11.96 -0.86
C SER A 170 -12.11 -12.48 -0.13
N GLN A 171 -12.11 -12.49 1.21
CA GLN A 171 -13.30 -12.87 2.00
C GLN A 171 -14.47 -11.86 1.87
N ASN A 172 -14.19 -10.64 1.43
CA ASN A 172 -15.17 -9.57 1.26
C ASN A 172 -15.53 -9.32 -0.21
N MET A 173 -15.09 -10.16 -1.14
CA MET A 173 -15.54 -10.18 -2.54
C MET A 173 -16.86 -10.93 -2.68
#